data_AF-A0A843EEF5-F1
#
_entry.id   AF-A0A843EEF5-F1
#
_cell.length_a   1.000
_cell.length_b   1.000
_cell.length_c   1.000
_cell.angle_alpha   90.00
_cell.angle_beta   90.00
_cell.angle_gamma   90.00
#
_symmetry.space_group_name_H-M   'P 1'
#
loop_
_entity.id
_entity.type
_entity.pdbx_description
1 polymer ?
#
loop_
_entity_poly.entity_id
_entity_poly.type
_entity_poly.pdbx_seq_one_letter_code
_entity_poly.pdbx_strand_id
1 'polypeptide(L)' 'YHVGVQETAGVRMKKNRTMTTMVSEKEADLIDGYVEEGIYCSRSDAIRIFIRHCIFLMESQGIVIR' A
#
# COMPACT_ATOMS: atom_id res chain seq x y z
N TYR A 1 11.88 -6.17 -42.22
CA TYR A 1 12.88 -5.67 -41.27
C TYR A 1 12.21 -5.61 -39.91
N HIS A 2 12.61 -6.50 -38.99
CA HIS A 2 11.99 -6.66 -37.68
C HIS A 2 12.17 -5.40 -36.84
N VAL A 3 11.07 -4.89 -36.29
CA VAL A 3 11.05 -3.82 -35.30
C VAL A 3 11.66 -4.38 -34.02
N GLY A 4 12.78 -3.80 -33.59
CA GLY A 4 13.54 -4.24 -32.43
C GLY A 4 12.68 -4.20 -31.16
N VAL A 5 12.55 -5.34 -30.51
CA VAL A 5 12.08 -5.45 -29.13
C VAL A 5 13.19 -4.87 -28.26
N GLN A 6 13.01 -3.65 -27.78
CA GLN A 6 13.86 -3.08 -26.75
C GLN A 6 13.56 -3.84 -25.45
N GLU A 7 14.49 -4.71 -25.06
CA GLU A 7 14.47 -5.44 -23.81
C GLU A 7 14.25 -4.45 -22.67
N THR A 8 13.06 -4.47 -22.09
CA THR A 8 12.77 -3.68 -20.90
C THR A 8 13.57 -4.33 -19.78
N ALA A 9 14.68 -3.67 -19.42
CA ALA A 9 15.56 -4.02 -18.32
C ALA A 9 14.74 -4.54 -17.15
N GLY A 10 15.03 -5.79 -16.75
CA GLY A 10 14.24 -6.55 -15.80
C GLY A 10 13.86 -5.73 -14.56
N VAL A 11 12.62 -5.25 -14.54
CA VAL A 11 11.96 -4.81 -13.31
C VAL A 11 11.82 -6.10 -12.51
N ARG A 12 12.80 -6.39 -11.66
CA ARG A 12 12.67 -7.38 -10.60
C ARG A 12 11.44 -6.96 -9.81
N MET A 13 10.32 -7.60 -10.11
CA MET A 13 9.06 -7.40 -9.42
C MET A 13 9.35 -7.77 -7.96
N LYS A 14 9.58 -6.77 -7.11
CA LYS A 14 9.88 -6.99 -5.69
C LYS A 14 8.66 -7.74 -5.16
N LYS A 15 8.84 -9.02 -4.81
CA LYS A 15 7.74 -9.87 -4.34
C LYS A 15 7.03 -9.14 -3.20
N ASN A 16 5.79 -8.70 -3.44
CA ASN A 16 5.00 -8.02 -2.42
C ASN A 16 4.85 -9.02 -1.27
N ARG A 17 5.44 -8.71 -0.11
CA ARG A 17 5.24 -9.53 1.09
C ARG A 17 3.81 -9.29 1.55
N THR A 18 2.99 -10.34 1.49
CA THR A 18 1.64 -10.32 2.03
C THR A 18 1.73 -10.53 3.54
N MET A 19 0.99 -9.73 4.30
CA MET A 19 0.87 -9.84 5.74
C MET A 19 -0.61 -9.93 6.10
N THR A 20 -0.97 -10.90 6.93
CA THR A 20 -2.32 -11.01 7.50
C THR A 20 -2.36 -10.17 8.76
N THR A 21 -3.41 -9.37 8.93
CA THR A 21 -3.61 -8.52 10.11
C THR A 21 -5.02 -8.73 10.64
N MET A 22 -5.16 -8.69 11.96
CA MET A 22 -6.46 -8.68 12.63
C MET A 22 -6.84 -7.22 12.85
N VAL A 23 -8.07 -6.86 12.50
CA VAL A 23 -8.66 -5.55 12.73
C VAL A 23 -10.01 -5.75 13.42
N SER A 24 -10.47 -4.77 14.20
CA SER A 24 -11.81 -4.85 14.76
C SER A 24 -12.88 -4.79 13.66
N GLU A 25 -14.06 -5.34 13.91
CA GLU A 25 -15.18 -5.30 12.95
C GLU A 25 -15.52 -3.86 12.56
N LYS A 26 -15.57 -2.95 13.53
CA LYS A 26 -15.82 -1.53 13.29
C LYS A 26 -14.78 -0.88 12.36
N GLU A 27 -13.50 -1.23 12.52
CA GLU A 27 -12.43 -0.72 11.65
C GLU A 27 -12.52 -1.33 10.25
N ALA A 28 -12.87 -2.60 10.14
CA ALA A 28 -13.08 -3.26 8.85
C ALA A 28 -14.24 -2.59 8.09
N ASP A 29 -15.36 -2.33 8.75
CA ASP A 29 -16.53 -1.66 8.16
C ASP A 29 -16.18 -0.24 7.68
N LEU A 30 -15.38 0.50 8.45
CA LEU A 30 -14.91 1.83 8.06
C LEU A 30 -14.04 1.76 6.77
N ILE A 31 -13.11 0.81 6.72
CA ILE A 31 -12.23 0.63 5.56
C ILE A 31 -13.06 0.22 4.34
N ASP A 32 -14.03 -0.68 4.53
CA ASP A 32 -14.93 -1.12 3.46
C ASP A 32 -15.74 0.04 2.90
N GLY A 33 -16.30 0.89 3.76
CA GLY A 33 -16.98 2.11 3.34
C GLY A 33 -16.11 3.00 2.45
N TYR A 34 -14.84 3.22 2.80
CA TYR A 34 -13.93 4.02 1.97
C TYR A 34 -13.57 3.38 0.62
N VAL A 35 -13.57 2.04 0.56
CA VAL A 35 -13.35 1.32 -0.71
C VAL A 35 -14.60 1.40 -1.59
N GLU A 36 -15.79 1.24 -1.00
CA GLU A 36 -17.06 1.35 -1.70
C GLU A 36 -17.32 2.78 -2.24
N GLU A 37 -16.93 3.80 -1.48
CA GLU A 37 -16.96 5.21 -1.90
C GLU A 37 -15.90 5.53 -2.98
N GLY A 38 -14.99 4.60 -3.28
CA GLY A 38 -13.94 4.76 -4.30
C GLY A 38 -12.77 5.65 -3.86
N ILE A 39 -12.66 5.96 -2.56
CA ILE A 39 -11.53 6.72 -2.00
C ILE A 39 -10.23 5.90 -2.09
N TYR A 40 -10.34 4.59 -1.88
CA TYR A 40 -9.22 3.66 -2.00
C TYR A 40 -9.53 2.52 -2.97
N CYS A 41 -8.52 2.11 -3.75
CA CYS A 41 -8.70 1.03 -4.72
C CYS A 41 -8.93 -0.36 -4.09
N SER A 42 -8.51 -0.57 -2.84
CA SER A 42 -8.71 -1.81 -2.08
C SER A 42 -8.42 -1.59 -0.59
N ARG A 43 -8.84 -2.52 0.28
CA ARG A 43 -8.51 -2.50 1.72
C ARG A 43 -6.99 -2.40 1.95
N SER A 44 -6.22 -3.19 1.21
CA SER A 44 -4.75 -3.17 1.28
C SER A 44 -4.14 -1.84 0.82
N ASP A 45 -4.82 -1.10 -0.05
CA ASP A 45 -4.39 0.23 -0.46
C ASP A 45 -4.63 1.25 0.66
N ALA A 46 -5.83 1.25 1.25
CA ALA A 46 -6.18 2.06 2.40
C ALA A 46 -5.19 1.86 3.56
N ILE A 47 -4.91 0.60 3.92
CA ILE A 47 -3.95 0.27 4.99
C ILE A 47 -2.54 0.74 4.65
N ARG A 48 -2.07 0.57 3.40
CA ARG A 48 -0.73 1.03 3.01
C ARG A 48 -0.61 2.54 3.09
N ILE A 49 -1.64 3.29 2.71
CA ILE A 49 -1.66 4.75 2.79
C ILE A 49 -1.68 5.18 4.26
N PHE A 50 -2.51 4.55 5.08
CA PHE A 50 -2.56 4.81 6.52
C PHE A 50 -1.21 4.58 7.20
N ILE A 51 -0.55 3.44 6.95
CA ILE A 51 0.77 3.14 7.51
C ILE A 51 1.80 4.19 7.09
N ARG A 52 1.82 4.61 5.82
CA ARG A 52 2.71 5.68 5.36
C ARG A 52 2.46 6.99 6.07
N HIS A 53 1.19 7.34 6.31
CA HIS A 53 0.82 8.53 7.04
C HIS A 53 1.29 8.47 8.50
N CYS A 54 1.11 7.32 9.17
CA CYS A 54 1.65 7.12 10.53
C CYS A 54 3.16 7.25 10.58
N ILE A 55 3.89 6.63 9.63
CA ILE A 55 5.35 6.75 9.54
C ILE A 55 5.76 8.21 9.39
N PHE A 56 5.12 8.96 8.48
CA PHE A 56 5.39 10.38 8.28
C PHE A 56 5.17 11.20 9.57
N LEU A 57 4.05 10.96 10.27
CA LEU A 57 3.77 11.65 11.54
C LEU A 57 4.79 11.30 12.64
N MET A 58 5.30 10.07 12.66
CA MET A 58 6.34 9.64 13.60
C MET A 58 7.69 10.27 13.27
N GLU A 59 8.08 10.31 11.99
CA GLU A 59 9.31 10.96 11.53
C GLU A 59 9.29 12.47 11.81
N SER A 60 8.13 13.12 11.64
CA SER A 60 7.95 14.54 11.98
C SER A 60 8.16 14.85 13.47
N GLN A 61 8.04 13.85 14.34
CA GLN A 61 8.31 13.96 15.79
C GLN A 61 9.75 13.56 16.16
N GLY A 62 10.60 13.27 15.17
CA GLY A 62 11.97 12.80 15.36
C GLY A 62 12.09 11.31 15.69
N ILE A 63 11.00 10.54 15.58
CA ILE A 63 11.00 9.09 15.80
C ILE A 63 11.40 8.41 14.49
N VAL A 64 12.60 7.84 14.44
CA VAL A 64 13.11 7.13 13.26
C VAL A 64 12.77 5.65 13.35
N ILE A 65 11.96 5.16 12.41
CA ILE A 65 11.60 3.73 12.29
C ILE A 65 12.62 3.10 11.32
N ARG A 66 13.51 2.24 11.82
CA ARG A 66 14.54 1.52 11.03
C ARG A 66 14.19 0.04 10.88
#